data_AF-T1BQC7-F1
#
_entry.id   AF-T1BQC7-F1
#
_cell.length_a   1.000
_cell.length_b   1.000
_cell.length_c   1.000
_cell.angle_alpha   90.00
_cell.angle_beta   90.00
_cell.angle_gamma   90.00
#
_symmetry.space_group_name_H-M   'P 1'
#
loop_
_entity.id
_entity.type
_entity.pdbx_description
1 polymer ?
#
loop_
_entity_poly.entity_id
_entity_poly.type
_entity_poly.pdbx_seq_one_letter_code
_entity_poly.pdbx_strand_id
1 'polypeptide(L)' 'AKEAAAALGLTAPRLLELGLVDSVIPEPLGGAHRDPEAMAAMLKKVLLDTLREVMRIPTTELLERRYQRLRGYGAFSEG' A
#
# COMPACT_ATOMS: atom_id res chain seq x y z
N ALA A 1 -6.21 -24.09 3.08
CA ALA A 1 -5.81 -22.94 2.23
C ALA A 1 -6.54 -21.65 2.62
N LYS A 2 -7.89 -21.59 2.57
CA LYS A 2 -8.66 -20.38 2.93
C LYS A 2 -8.44 -19.90 4.38
N GLU A 3 -8.42 -20.83 5.33
CA GLU A 3 -8.23 -20.52 6.76
C GLU A 3 -6.85 -19.92 7.04
N ALA A 4 -5.80 -20.45 6.40
CA ALA A 4 -4.45 -19.91 6.51
C ALA A 4 -4.34 -18.50 5.93
N ALA A 5 -4.94 -18.23 4.77
CA ALA A 5 -4.94 -16.89 4.16
C ALA A 5 -5.66 -15.85 5.04
N ALA A 6 -6.76 -16.25 5.68
CA ALA A 6 -7.48 -15.41 6.64
C ALA A 6 -6.64 -15.16 7.91
N ALA A 7 -6.02 -16.20 8.47
CA ALA A 7 -5.18 -16.09 9.67
C ALA A 7 -3.92 -15.24 9.43
N LEU A 8 -3.33 -15.31 8.24
CA LEU A 8 -2.17 -14.51 7.84
C LEU A 8 -2.53 -13.06 7.47
N GLY A 9 -3.82 -12.73 7.33
CA GLY A 9 -4.26 -11.36 7.05
C GLY A 9 -3.81 -10.81 5.70
N LEU A 10 -3.69 -11.67 4.67
CA LEU A 10 -3.09 -11.32 3.37
C LEU A 10 -4.00 -10.48 2.44
N THR A 11 -5.08 -9.88 2.97
CA THR A 11 -6.02 -9.09 2.17
C THR A 11 -5.63 -7.62 2.16
N ALA A 12 -5.89 -6.92 1.05
CA ALA A 12 -5.56 -5.51 0.93
C ALA A 12 -6.16 -4.63 2.05
N PRO A 13 -7.43 -4.79 2.47
CA PRO A 13 -7.98 -4.04 3.60
C PRO A 13 -7.23 -4.30 4.91
N ARG A 14 -6.86 -5.57 5.17
CA ARG A 14 -6.14 -5.92 6.40
C ARG A 14 -4.73 -5.33 6.43
N LEU A 15 -4.02 -5.34 5.29
CA LEU A 15 -2.70 -4.73 5.20
C LEU A 15 -2.76 -3.21 5.37
N LEU A 16 -3.84 -2.56 4.92
CA LEU A 16 -4.09 -1.13 5.12
C LEU A 16 -4.36 -0.82 6.60
N GLU A 17 -5.21 -1.61 7.27
CA GLU A 17 -5.46 -1.48 8.72
C GLU A 17 -4.19 -1.62 9.56
N LEU A 18 -3.27 -2.48 9.13
CA LEU A 18 -1.97 -2.69 9.79
C LEU A 18 -0.93 -1.61 9.44
N GLY A 19 -1.27 -0.63 8.60
CA GLY A 19 -0.36 0.43 8.16
C GLY A 19 0.82 -0.06 7.31
N LEU A 20 0.72 -1.27 6.73
CA LEU A 20 1.79 -1.85 5.90
C LEU A 20 1.78 -1.29 4.49
N VAL A 21 0.59 -0.93 3.99
CA VAL A 21 0.38 -0.26 2.70
C VAL A 21 -0.28 1.10 2.90
N ASP A 22 -0.01 2.01 1.98
CA ASP A 22 -0.48 3.40 2.08
C ASP A 22 -1.89 3.59 1.51
N SER A 23 -2.27 2.78 0.52
CA SER A 23 -3.57 2.85 -0.14
C SER A 23 -3.95 1.54 -0.82
N VAL A 24 -5.25 1.37 -1.08
CA VAL A 24 -5.81 0.25 -1.85
C VAL A 24 -6.51 0.83 -3.08
N ILE A 25 -6.11 0.36 -4.26
CA ILE A 25 -6.69 0.79 -5.54
C ILE A 25 -7.88 -0.12 -5.83
N PRO A 26 -9.10 0.41 -6.03
CA PRO A 26 -10.26 -0.41 -6.36
C PRO A 26 -10.11 -1.00 -7.77
N GLU A 27 -10.55 -2.24 -7.93
CA GLU A 27 -10.62 -2.87 -9.24
C GLU A 27 -11.90 -2.44 -10.00
N PRO A 28 -11.88 -2.43 -11.35
CA PRO A 28 -13.08 -2.26 -12.17
C PRO A 28 -14.13 -3.33 -11.86
N LEU A 29 -15.39 -3.06 -12.25
CA LEU A 29 -16.49 -3.99 -12.03
C LEU A 29 -16.21 -5.34 -12.72
N GLY A 30 -16.16 -6.41 -11.92
CA GLY A 30 -15.83 -7.76 -12.38
C GLY A 30 -14.33 -8.10 -12.37
N GLY A 31 -13.47 -7.19 -11.93
CA GLY A 31 -12.06 -7.40 -11.64
C GLY A 31 -11.10 -6.81 -12.68
N ALA A 32 -9.86 -6.59 -12.27
CA ALA A 32 -8.81 -5.94 -13.09
C ALA A 32 -8.54 -6.64 -14.43
N HIS A 33 -8.69 -7.97 -14.48
CA HIS A 33 -8.49 -8.77 -15.69
C HIS A 33 -9.57 -8.56 -16.75
N ARG A 34 -10.75 -8.03 -16.38
CA ARG A 34 -11.86 -7.80 -17.30
C ARG A 34 -11.80 -6.45 -18.01
N ASP A 35 -11.16 -5.48 -17.38
CA ASP A 35 -10.92 -4.15 -17.95
C ASP A 35 -9.50 -3.66 -17.58
N PRO A 36 -8.48 -4.24 -18.22
CA PRO A 36 -7.09 -3.91 -17.93
C PRO A 36 -6.74 -2.47 -18.33
N GLU A 37 -7.41 -1.89 -19.33
CA GLU A 37 -7.20 -0.50 -19.74
C GLU A 37 -7.66 0.48 -18.66
N ALA A 38 -8.88 0.30 -18.12
CA ALA A 38 -9.37 1.11 -17.01
C ALA A 38 -8.49 0.92 -15.76
N MET A 39 -8.08 -0.32 -15.46
CA MET A 39 -7.19 -0.59 -14.33
C MET A 39 -5.84 0.13 -14.50
N ALA A 40 -5.24 0.08 -15.70
CA ALA A 40 -3.98 0.76 -15.99
C ALA A 40 -4.11 2.29 -15.87
N ALA A 41 -5.23 2.87 -16.31
CA ALA A 41 -5.50 4.30 -16.17
C ALA A 41 -5.59 4.72 -14.69
N MET A 42 -6.32 3.96 -13.86
CA MET A 42 -6.41 4.20 -12.42
C MET A 42 -5.05 4.07 -11.74
N LEU A 43 -4.31 3.00 -12.03
CA LEU A 43 -2.97 2.76 -11.48
C LEU A 43 -2.02 3.90 -11.85
N LYS A 44 -2.00 4.31 -13.12
CA LYS A 44 -1.17 5.42 -13.61
C LYS A 44 -1.46 6.71 -12.83
N LYS A 45 -2.73 7.02 -12.60
CA LYS A 45 -3.13 8.21 -11.84
C LYS A 45 -2.54 8.17 -10.42
N VAL A 46 -2.77 7.07 -9.69
CA VAL A 46 -2.29 6.91 -8.31
C VAL A 46 -0.77 7.01 -8.25
N LEU A 47 -0.05 6.31 -9.13
CA LEU A 47 1.42 6.36 -9.16
C LEU A 47 1.96 7.77 -9.41
N LEU A 48 1.36 8.51 -10.35
CA LEU A 48 1.77 9.89 -10.65
C LEU A 48 1.49 10.83 -9.49
N ASP A 49 0.34 10.69 -8.83
CA ASP A 49 -0.04 11.52 -7.68
C ASP A 49 0.90 11.25 -6.50
N THR A 50 1.12 9.98 -6.15
CA THR A 50 2.07 9.59 -5.09
C THR A 50 3.50 10.01 -5.40
N LEU A 51 3.95 9.87 -6.64
CA LEU A 51 5.29 10.31 -7.04
C LEU A 51 5.45 11.83 -6.87
N ARG A 52 4.46 12.62 -7.29
CA ARG A 52 4.47 14.09 -7.10
C ARG A 52 4.53 14.47 -5.62
N GLU A 53 3.80 13.77 -4.77
CA GLU A 53 3.83 14.01 -3.32
C GLU A 53 5.21 13.71 -2.73
N VAL A 54 5.78 12.56 -3.06
CA VAL A 54 7.08 12.14 -2.55
C VAL A 54 8.22 13.03 -3.06
N MET A 55 8.17 13.48 -4.31
CA MET A 55 9.16 14.36 -4.91
C MET A 55 9.22 15.76 -4.27
N ARG A 56 8.16 16.18 -3.56
CA ARG A 56 8.13 17.46 -2.84
C ARG A 56 8.86 17.40 -1.48
N ILE A 57 9.20 16.19 -1.02
CA ILE A 57 9.86 15.98 0.26
C ILE A 57 11.39 16.11 0.03
N PRO A 58 12.11 16.93 0.81
CA PRO A 58 13.57 16.98 0.76
C PRO A 58 14.18 15.59 0.97
N THR A 59 15.25 15.28 0.25
CA THR A 59 15.86 13.94 0.28
C THR A 59 16.21 13.46 1.69
N THR A 60 16.73 14.35 2.55
CA THR A 60 17.06 14.03 3.94
C THR A 60 15.82 13.59 4.73
N GLU A 61 14.72 14.33 4.59
CA GLU A 61 13.45 14.00 5.22
C GLU A 61 12.81 12.74 4.62
N LEU A 62 12.93 12.54 3.32
CA LEU A 62 12.42 11.33 2.65
C LEU A 62 13.11 10.07 3.16
N LEU A 63 14.42 10.13 3.39
CA LEU A 63 15.19 9.03 3.96
C LEU A 63 14.78 8.76 5.40
N GLU A 64 14.61 9.80 6.21
CA GLU A 64 14.15 9.66 7.60
C GLU A 64 12.74 9.07 7.67
N ARG A 65 11.79 9.57 6.88
CA ARG A 65 10.43 9.01 6.79
C ARG A 65 10.46 7.53 6.40
N ARG A 66 11.31 7.15 5.45
CA ARG A 66 11.49 5.74 5.06
C ARG A 66 12.05 4.90 6.20
N TYR A 67 13.04 5.42 6.92
CA TYR A 67 13.63 4.74 8.07
C TYR A 67 12.58 4.49 9.16
N GLN A 68 11.85 5.53 9.56
CA GLN A 68 10.79 5.43 10.56
C GLN A 68 9.70 4.45 10.14
N ARG A 69 9.26 4.49 8.88
CA ARG A 69 8.28 3.55 8.34
C ARG A 69 8.74 2.09 8.48
N LEU A 70 9.98 1.80 8.07
CA LEU A 70 10.51 0.43 8.13
C LEU A 70 10.73 -0.06 9.56
N ARG A 71 11.17 0.84 10.47
CA ARG A 71 11.39 0.51 11.88
C ARG A 71 10.10 0.40 12.68
N GLY A 72 9.05 1.10 12.27
CA GLY A 72 7.73 1.06 12.88
C GLY A 72 6.92 -0.20 12.53
N TYR A 73 7.39 -1.01 11.57
CA TYR A 73 6.75 -2.29 11.28
C TYR A 73 7.03 -3.32 12.37
N GLY A 74 5.96 -4.02 12.77
CA GLY A 74 5.99 -5.02 13.83
C GLY A 74 5.22 -4.55 15.07
N ALA A 75 4.67 -5.50 15.82
CA ALA A 75 4.06 -5.23 17.13
C ALA A 75 5.09 -5.59 18.20
N PHE A 76 5.72 -4.59 18.80
CA PHE A 76 6.62 -4.77 19.95
C PHE A 76 5.78 -4.67 21.23
N SER A 77 5.77 -5.71 22.06
CA SER A 77 5.40 -5.56 23.48
C SER A 77 6.70 -5.45 24.27
N GLU A 78 6.94 -4.30 24.89
CA GLU A 78 7.94 -4.25 25.96
C GLU A 78 7.40 -5.12 27.11
N GLY A 79 8.16 -6.16 27.45
CA GLY A 79 7.88 -7.02 28.60
C GLY A 79 8.24 -6.36 29.92
#